data_AF-A0A663A1D9-F1
#
_entry.id   AF-A0A663A1D9-F1
#
_cell.length_a   1.000
_cell.length_b   1.000
_cell.length_c   1.000
_cell.angle_alpha   90.00
_cell.angle_beta   90.00
_cell.angle_gamma   90.00
#
_symmetry.space_group_name_H-M   'P 1'
#
loop_
_entity.id
_entity.type
_entity.pdbx_description
1 polymer ?
#
loop_
_entity_poly.entity_id
_entity_poly.type
_entity_poly.pdbx_seq_one_letter_code
_entity_poly.pdbx_strand_id
1 'polypeptide(L)'
;MKQWMINLVLLLFSIAAILFSLLKITPFEITGDTYIGTIVSLLSLAAAFAIGYQIYNAIEFKNEIENQRKKYNEIVKRNEEIESKLKCQEYAMQEGFDIISSLMTYNSKQSDFVCGIAFQDMHRALLSSIETERTDYDWIFGWMRKFISEMNSLTFTSGYAKLSDGSYHINVPGNNYDKTILEVIDEFAKPIKKDEKLIRSNKNFCKIQLEYNRVMKLFYKRLSDIAQNPMKQLTAEEIDRIINPM
;
A
#
# COMPACT_ATOMS: atom_id res chain seq x y z
N MET A 1 -10.92 38.70 26.74
CA MET A 1 -11.46 38.90 28.11
C MET A 1 -12.91 38.45 28.11
N LYS A 2 -13.30 37.49 28.97
CA LYS A 2 -14.72 37.36 29.31
C LYS A 2 -15.17 38.75 29.78
N GLN A 3 -16.29 39.26 29.28
CA GLN A 3 -16.87 40.57 29.60
C GLN A 3 -16.70 40.97 31.08
N TRP A 4 -16.78 39.96 31.95
CA TRP A 4 -16.59 40.02 33.38
C TRP A 4 -15.27 40.64 33.86
N MET A 5 -14.12 40.37 33.24
CA MET A 5 -12.83 40.95 33.69
C MET A 5 -12.72 42.45 33.41
N ILE A 6 -13.22 42.91 32.26
CA ILE A 6 -13.26 44.34 31.92
C ILE A 6 -14.19 45.06 32.89
N ASN A 7 -15.36 44.45 33.17
CA ASN A 7 -16.30 44.98 34.14
C ASN A 7 -15.71 45.06 35.55
N LEU A 8 -14.87 44.09 35.96
CA LEU A 8 -14.22 44.09 37.27
C LEU A 8 -13.20 45.23 37.42
N VAL A 9 -12.40 45.48 36.38
CA VAL A 9 -11.41 46.57 36.37
C VAL A 9 -12.11 47.94 36.35
N LEU A 10 -13.16 48.10 35.54
CA LEU A 10 -13.99 49.31 35.53
C LEU A 10 -14.67 49.56 36.88
N LEU A 11 -15.16 48.51 37.53
CA LEU A 11 -15.76 48.59 38.87
C LEU A 11 -14.73 49.08 39.89
N LEU A 12 -13.49 48.56 39.87
CA LEU A 12 -12.41 48.98 40.76
C LEU A 12 -12.01 50.46 40.55
N PHE A 13 -11.94 50.93 39.29
CA PHE A 13 -11.69 52.35 39.00
C PHE A 13 -12.85 53.25 39.46
N SER A 14 -14.08 52.77 39.33
CA SER A 14 -15.27 53.50 39.79
C SER A 14 -15.26 53.65 41.32
N ILE A 15 -14.92 52.57 42.04
CA ILE A 15 -14.78 52.57 43.50
C ILE A 15 -13.63 53.48 43.95
N ALA A 16 -12.50 53.45 43.26
CA ALA A 16 -11.36 54.34 43.55
C ALA A 16 -11.72 55.82 43.33
N ALA A 17 -12.41 56.16 42.25
CA ALA A 17 -12.88 57.52 41.97
C ALA A 17 -13.85 58.03 43.05
N ILE A 18 -14.75 57.16 43.54
CA ILE A 18 -15.66 57.46 44.66
C ILE A 18 -14.87 57.65 45.97
N LEU A 19 -13.87 56.81 46.25
CA LEU A 19 -13.01 56.94 47.43
C LEU A 19 -12.20 58.24 47.42
N PHE A 20 -11.64 58.65 46.28
CA PHE A 20 -10.93 59.93 46.13
C PHE A 20 -11.87 61.14 46.24
N SER A 21 -13.12 61.02 45.76
CA SER A 21 -14.15 62.04 45.94
C SER A 21 -14.55 62.25 47.41
N LEU A 22 -14.52 61.17 48.20
CA LEU A 22 -14.90 61.18 49.62
C LEU A 22 -13.75 61.60 50.56
N LEU A 23 -12.49 61.45 50.15
CA LEU A 23 -11.31 61.88 50.91
C LEU A 23 -11.06 63.39 50.79
N LYS A 24 -11.98 64.22 51.31
CA LYS A 24 -11.63 65.60 51.72
C LYS A 24 -10.87 65.55 53.04
N ILE A 25 -9.55 65.34 52.98
CA ILE A 25 -8.64 65.54 54.12
C ILE A 25 -7.85 66.83 53.87
N THR A 26 -8.09 67.84 54.70
CA THR A 26 -7.30 69.08 54.80
C THR A 26 -5.85 68.76 55.19
N PRO A 27 -4.82 69.39 54.60
CA PRO A 27 -4.79 70.75 54.04
C PRO A 27 -4.34 70.82 52.56
N PHE A 28 -4.82 69.95 51.67
CA PHE A 28 -4.53 70.05 50.24
C PHE A 28 -5.82 70.37 49.45
N GLU A 29 -5.92 71.56 48.87
CA GLU A 29 -6.95 71.88 47.88
C GLU A 29 -6.65 71.12 46.58
N ILE A 30 -7.40 70.07 46.31
CA ILE A 30 -7.34 69.35 45.04
C ILE A 30 -7.99 70.24 43.97
N THR A 31 -7.18 70.96 43.20
CA THR A 31 -7.61 71.71 42.00
C THR A 31 -8.16 70.76 40.93
N GLY A 32 -9.07 71.26 40.08
CA GLY A 32 -9.67 70.49 38.98
C GLY A 32 -8.64 69.81 38.06
N ASP A 33 -7.49 70.46 37.85
CA ASP A 33 -6.37 69.94 37.07
C ASP A 33 -5.74 68.69 37.72
N THR A 34 -5.64 68.66 39.05
CA THR A 34 -5.13 67.52 39.83
C THR A 34 -6.07 66.32 39.74
N TYR A 35 -7.39 66.58 39.73
CA TYR A 35 -8.42 65.55 39.55
C TYR A 35 -8.37 64.94 38.14
N ILE A 36 -8.30 65.78 37.11
CA ILE A 36 -8.18 65.34 35.71
C ILE A 36 -6.87 64.54 35.52
N GLY A 37 -5.75 65.01 36.07
CA GLY A 37 -4.47 64.30 36.00
C GLY A 37 -4.52 62.91 36.65
N THR A 38 -5.21 62.77 37.78
CA THR A 38 -5.38 61.49 38.49
C THR A 38 -6.26 60.52 37.69
N ILE A 39 -7.34 61.00 37.06
CA ILE A 39 -8.18 60.17 36.19
C ILE A 39 -7.43 59.73 34.93
N VAL A 40 -6.71 60.64 34.27
CA VAL A 40 -5.96 60.35 33.05
C VAL A 40 -4.85 59.33 33.32
N SER A 41 -4.15 59.43 34.45
CA SER A 41 -3.12 58.46 34.85
C SER A 41 -3.70 57.07 35.15
N LEU A 42 -4.84 57.00 35.84
CA LEU A 42 -5.57 55.74 36.09
C LEU A 42 -6.06 55.10 34.77
N LEU A 43 -6.60 55.89 33.84
CA LEU A 43 -7.00 55.42 32.50
C LEU A 43 -5.81 54.93 31.67
N SER A 44 -4.68 55.62 31.75
CA SER A 44 -3.43 55.23 31.07
C SER A 44 -2.91 53.89 31.59
N LEU A 45 -2.99 53.68 32.89
CA LEU A 45 -2.62 52.42 33.54
C LEU A 45 -3.56 51.28 33.13
N ALA A 46 -4.88 51.52 33.11
CA ALA A 46 -5.88 50.59 32.58
C ALA A 46 -5.57 50.18 31.13
N ALA A 47 -5.30 51.16 30.27
CA ALA A 47 -4.98 50.92 28.87
C ALA A 47 -3.69 50.09 28.72
N ALA A 48 -2.66 50.40 29.51
CA ALA A 48 -1.41 49.62 29.51
C ALA A 48 -1.63 48.17 29.93
N PHE A 49 -2.44 47.90 30.96
CA PHE A 49 -2.79 46.53 31.37
C PHE A 49 -3.60 45.79 30.30
N ALA A 50 -4.55 46.47 29.65
CA ALA A 50 -5.34 45.88 28.57
C ALA A 50 -4.46 45.48 27.37
N ILE A 51 -3.53 46.36 26.98
CA ILE A 51 -2.56 46.10 25.90
C ILE A 51 -1.61 44.97 26.29
N GLY A 52 -1.05 44.99 27.51
CA GLY A 52 -0.17 43.93 28.01
C GLY A 52 -0.84 42.55 27.99
N TYR A 53 -2.12 42.47 28.38
CA TYR A 53 -2.90 41.24 28.31
C TYR A 53 -3.16 40.79 26.86
N GLN A 54 -3.49 41.71 25.94
CA GLN A 54 -3.66 41.39 24.53
C GLN A 54 -2.37 40.82 23.91
N ILE A 55 -1.21 41.39 24.26
CA ILE A 55 0.10 40.90 23.83
C ILE A 55 0.36 39.49 24.38
N TYR A 56 0.15 39.27 25.68
CA TYR A 56 0.32 37.95 26.30
C TYR A 56 -0.57 36.88 25.60
N ASN A 57 -1.86 37.18 25.43
CA ASN A 57 -2.80 36.26 24.80
C ASN A 57 -2.47 35.99 23.33
N ALA A 58 -1.97 36.99 22.60
CA ALA A 58 -1.51 36.82 21.22
C ALA A 58 -0.28 35.92 21.14
N ILE A 59 0.66 36.01 22.09
CA ILE A 59 1.83 35.13 22.18
C ILE A 59 1.41 33.71 22.52
N GLU A 60 0.54 33.52 23.51
CA GLU A 60 0.01 32.21 23.91
C GLU A 60 -0.72 31.54 22.75
N PHE A 61 -1.63 32.25 22.08
CA PHE A 61 -2.35 31.75 20.90
C PHE A 61 -1.40 31.40 19.75
N LYS A 62 -0.35 32.18 19.52
CA LYS A 62 0.68 31.86 18.51
C LYS A 62 1.41 30.56 18.85
N ASN A 63 1.76 30.35 20.12
CA ASN A 63 2.40 29.11 20.58
C ASN A 63 1.46 27.90 20.43
N GLU A 64 0.17 28.06 20.73
CA GLU A 64 -0.84 27.02 20.50
C GLU A 64 -0.96 26.66 19.01
N ILE A 65 -1.02 27.67 18.12
CA ILE A 65 -1.03 27.45 16.67
C ILE A 65 0.23 26.70 16.22
N GLU A 66 1.40 27.08 16.72
CA GLU A 66 2.65 26.43 16.34
C GLU A 66 2.68 24.96 16.80
N ASN A 67 2.23 24.69 18.03
CA ASN A 67 2.09 23.33 18.55
C ASN A 67 1.07 22.51 17.77
N GLN A 68 -0.07 23.10 17.39
CA GLN A 68 -1.05 22.44 16.53
C GLN A 68 -0.46 22.11 15.15
N ARG A 69 0.30 23.03 14.55
CA ARG A 69 0.98 22.79 13.27
C ARG A 69 1.99 21.65 13.36
N LYS A 70 2.77 21.58 14.44
CA LYS A 70 3.71 20.47 14.68
C LYS A 70 2.98 19.13 14.76
N LYS A 71 1.94 19.05 15.60
CA LYS A 71 1.09 17.84 15.72
C LYS A 71 0.44 17.44 14.40
N TYR A 72 -0.06 18.39 13.63
CA TYR A 72 -0.65 18.13 12.31
C TYR A 72 0.38 17.52 11.35
N ASN A 73 1.58 18.09 11.27
CA ASN A 73 2.65 17.56 10.42
C ASN A 73 3.09 16.15 10.85
N GLU A 74 3.13 15.87 12.15
CA GLU A 74 3.41 14.52 12.67
C GLU A 74 2.33 13.51 12.26
N ILE A 75 1.05 13.91 12.31
CA ILE A 75 -0.07 13.07 11.88
C ILE A 75 0.03 12.79 10.38
N VAL A 76 0.30 13.80 9.55
CA VAL A 76 0.45 13.63 8.10
C VAL A 76 1.58 12.63 7.80
N LYS A 77 2.76 12.83 8.41
CA LYS A 77 3.89 11.91 8.24
C LYS A 77 3.54 10.48 8.66
N ARG A 78 2.86 10.32 9.80
CA ARG A 78 2.45 9.00 10.29
C ARG A 78 1.41 8.34 9.39
N ASN A 79 0.50 9.11 8.79
CA ASN A 79 -0.46 8.60 7.82
C ASN A 79 0.23 8.10 6.56
N GLU A 80 1.20 8.84 6.02
CA GLU A 80 2.01 8.39 4.88
C GLU A 80 2.76 7.09 5.18
N GLU A 81 3.34 6.96 6.37
CA GLU A 81 4.00 5.73 6.83
C GLU A 81 3.02 4.55 6.95
N ILE A 82 1.80 4.80 7.45
CA ILE A 82 0.76 3.77 7.57
C ILE A 82 0.28 3.33 6.19
N GLU A 83 0.01 4.25 5.27
CA GLU A 83 -0.40 3.94 3.90
C GLU A 83 0.65 3.09 3.19
N SER A 84 1.93 3.44 3.33
CA SER A 84 3.03 2.63 2.76
C SER A 84 3.07 1.21 3.35
N LYS A 85 2.87 1.07 4.67
CA LYS A 85 2.84 -0.25 5.33
C LYS A 85 1.64 -1.07 4.93
N LEU A 86 0.45 -0.45 4.83
CA LEU A 86 -0.77 -1.11 4.36
C LEU A 86 -0.58 -1.66 2.96
N LYS A 87 -0.03 -0.86 2.05
CA LYS A 87 0.25 -1.32 0.68
C LYS A 87 1.23 -2.49 0.63
N CYS A 88 2.29 -2.45 1.44
CA CYS A 88 3.22 -3.59 1.56
C CYS A 88 2.51 -4.85 2.08
N GLN A 89 1.63 -4.68 3.09
CA GLN A 89 0.86 -5.78 3.67
C GLN A 89 -0.16 -6.37 2.69
N GLU A 90 -0.82 -5.54 1.87
CA GLU A 90 -1.72 -6.00 0.80
C GLU A 90 -0.98 -6.90 -0.20
N TYR A 91 0.22 -6.50 -0.63
CA TYR A 91 1.05 -7.35 -1.50
C TYR A 91 1.48 -8.64 -0.80
N ALA A 92 1.94 -8.58 0.44
CA ALA A 92 2.34 -9.78 1.18
C ALA A 92 1.18 -10.76 1.38
N MET A 93 -0.03 -10.25 1.62
CA MET A 93 -1.23 -11.07 1.76
C MET A 93 -1.64 -11.70 0.43
N GLN A 94 -1.62 -10.93 -0.66
CA GLN A 94 -1.93 -11.45 -2.00
C GLN A 94 -0.92 -12.51 -2.45
N GLU A 95 0.38 -12.25 -2.22
CA GLU A 95 1.46 -13.23 -2.42
C GLU A 95 1.17 -14.53 -1.66
N GLY A 96 0.87 -14.42 -0.36
CA GLY A 96 0.58 -15.58 0.48
C GLY A 96 -0.64 -16.37 -0.01
N PHE A 97 -1.71 -15.67 -0.42
CA PHE A 97 -2.90 -16.29 -0.97
C PHE A 97 -2.61 -17.07 -2.26
N ASP A 98 -1.91 -16.44 -3.20
CA ASP A 98 -1.58 -17.05 -4.50
C ASP A 98 -0.64 -18.27 -4.32
N ILE A 99 0.34 -18.18 -3.42
CA ILE A 99 1.20 -19.32 -3.05
C ILE A 99 0.38 -20.47 -2.46
N ILE A 100 -0.51 -20.18 -1.51
CA ILE A 100 -1.34 -21.21 -0.88
C ILE A 100 -2.29 -21.84 -1.89
N SER A 101 -2.93 -21.03 -2.74
CA SER A 101 -3.82 -21.51 -3.82
C SER A 101 -3.09 -22.46 -4.76
N SER A 102 -1.88 -22.08 -5.18
CA SER A 102 -1.01 -22.90 -6.02
C SER A 102 -0.71 -24.26 -5.38
N LEU A 103 -0.23 -24.26 -4.14
CA LEU A 103 0.15 -25.48 -3.43
C LEU A 103 -1.06 -26.34 -3.07
N MET A 104 -2.19 -25.75 -2.69
CA MET A 104 -3.43 -26.47 -2.42
C MET A 104 -3.93 -27.15 -3.68
N THR A 105 -3.93 -26.45 -4.82
CA THR A 105 -4.33 -26.99 -6.12
C THR A 105 -3.45 -28.18 -6.49
N TYR A 106 -2.12 -28.02 -6.41
CA TYR A 106 -1.17 -29.08 -6.69
C TYR A 106 -1.34 -30.30 -5.77
N ASN A 107 -1.51 -30.08 -4.46
CA ASN A 107 -1.62 -31.16 -3.48
C ASN A 107 -3.01 -31.80 -3.38
N SER A 108 -4.03 -31.19 -3.98
CA SER A 108 -5.41 -31.70 -3.92
C SER A 108 -5.54 -33.12 -4.45
N LYS A 109 -4.70 -33.51 -5.43
CA LYS A 109 -4.78 -34.78 -6.18
C LYS A 109 -6.18 -35.04 -6.79
N GLN A 110 -7.00 -34.00 -6.92
CA GLN A 110 -8.39 -34.12 -7.38
C GLN A 110 -8.49 -34.12 -8.92
N SER A 111 -7.40 -33.81 -9.62
CA SER A 111 -7.43 -33.66 -11.08
C SER A 111 -6.04 -33.83 -11.71
N ASP A 112 -6.00 -34.29 -12.96
CA ASP A 112 -4.80 -34.34 -13.79
C ASP A 112 -4.40 -32.96 -14.36
N PHE A 113 -5.28 -31.94 -14.22
CA PHE A 113 -5.08 -30.57 -14.72
C PHE A 113 -4.26 -29.67 -13.76
N VAL A 114 -3.84 -30.19 -12.60
CA VAL A 114 -3.37 -29.39 -11.45
C VAL A 114 -2.10 -28.58 -11.70
N CYS A 115 -1.14 -29.10 -12.48
CA CYS A 115 0.16 -28.44 -12.66
C CYS A 115 0.06 -27.11 -13.42
N GLY A 116 -0.86 -27.01 -14.38
CA GLY A 116 -1.10 -25.78 -15.15
C GLY A 116 -1.62 -24.65 -14.27
N ILE A 117 -2.68 -24.94 -13.52
CA ILE A 117 -3.32 -23.97 -12.62
C ILE A 117 -2.37 -23.59 -11.48
N ALA A 118 -1.70 -24.57 -10.87
CA ALA A 118 -0.70 -24.31 -9.83
C ALA A 118 0.43 -23.41 -10.32
N PHE A 119 0.89 -23.57 -11.57
CA PHE A 119 1.87 -22.67 -12.16
C PHE A 119 1.32 -21.26 -12.36
N GLN A 120 0.09 -21.09 -12.84
CA GLN A 120 -0.53 -19.77 -13.00
C GLN A 120 -0.59 -19.02 -11.67
N ASP A 121 -1.06 -19.67 -10.62
CA ASP A 121 -1.17 -19.07 -9.29
C ASP A 121 0.23 -18.73 -8.72
N MET A 122 1.22 -19.62 -8.88
CA MET A 122 2.58 -19.36 -8.41
C MET A 122 3.27 -18.25 -9.22
N HIS A 123 3.03 -18.17 -10.52
CA HIS A 123 3.50 -17.07 -11.38
C HIS A 123 2.85 -15.75 -10.98
N ARG A 124 1.56 -15.77 -10.67
CA ARG A 124 0.83 -14.60 -10.18
C ARG A 124 1.36 -14.12 -8.84
N ALA A 125 1.75 -15.02 -7.93
CA ALA A 125 2.37 -14.66 -6.67
C ALA A 125 3.60 -13.74 -6.86
N LEU A 126 4.38 -13.93 -7.94
CA LEU A 126 5.52 -13.07 -8.25
C LEU A 126 5.13 -11.61 -8.49
N LEU A 127 3.92 -11.31 -8.99
CA LEU A 127 3.46 -9.92 -9.16
C LEU A 127 3.43 -9.18 -7.83
N SER A 128 3.00 -9.87 -6.78
CA SER A 128 2.93 -9.31 -5.44
C SER A 128 4.30 -9.39 -4.75
N SER A 129 5.01 -10.51 -4.88
CA SER A 129 6.33 -10.71 -4.25
C SER A 129 7.35 -9.64 -4.62
N ILE A 130 7.38 -9.18 -5.88
CA ILE A 130 8.36 -8.16 -6.31
C ILE A 130 8.14 -6.78 -5.65
N GLU A 131 6.92 -6.52 -5.14
CA GLU A 131 6.56 -5.30 -4.41
C GLU A 131 6.78 -5.42 -2.90
N THR A 132 7.09 -6.62 -2.39
CA THR A 132 7.41 -6.84 -0.97
C THR A 132 8.91 -6.70 -0.69
N GLU A 133 9.27 -6.84 0.58
CA GLU A 133 10.66 -6.90 1.06
C GLU A 133 11.31 -8.27 0.82
N ARG A 134 10.67 -9.20 0.10
CA ARG A 134 11.24 -10.51 -0.22
C ARG A 134 12.57 -10.38 -0.97
N THR A 135 13.55 -11.11 -0.47
CA THR A 135 14.90 -11.24 -1.06
C THR A 135 15.14 -12.63 -1.65
N ASP A 136 14.51 -13.67 -1.10
CA ASP A 136 14.65 -15.05 -1.58
C ASP A 136 13.45 -15.45 -2.46
N TYR A 137 13.73 -15.64 -3.74
CA TYR A 137 12.77 -16.10 -4.75
C TYR A 137 13.03 -17.53 -5.20
N ASP A 138 14.12 -18.17 -4.75
CA ASP A 138 14.53 -19.49 -5.23
C ASP A 138 13.47 -20.54 -4.91
N TRP A 139 12.79 -20.39 -3.77
CA TRP A 139 11.68 -21.24 -3.41
C TRP A 139 10.50 -21.14 -4.39
N ILE A 140 10.11 -19.91 -4.78
CA ILE A 140 9.01 -19.69 -5.74
C ILE A 140 9.40 -20.26 -7.10
N PHE A 141 10.61 -19.94 -7.58
CA PHE A 141 11.10 -20.46 -8.85
C PHE A 141 11.30 -21.98 -8.84
N GLY A 142 11.70 -22.57 -7.70
CA GLY A 142 11.78 -24.01 -7.51
C GLY A 142 10.44 -24.69 -7.76
N TRP A 143 9.35 -24.15 -7.19
CA TRP A 143 8.00 -24.65 -7.45
C TRP A 143 7.56 -24.45 -8.89
N MET A 144 7.83 -23.29 -9.49
CA MET A 144 7.53 -23.05 -10.90
C MET A 144 8.24 -24.08 -11.81
N ARG A 145 9.53 -24.36 -11.56
CA ARG A 145 10.29 -25.39 -12.30
C ARG A 145 9.72 -26.78 -12.09
N LYS A 146 9.34 -27.11 -10.85
CA LYS A 146 8.64 -28.37 -10.51
C LYS A 146 7.35 -28.52 -11.32
N PHE A 147 6.50 -27.50 -11.36
CA PHE A 147 5.26 -27.55 -12.15
C PHE A 147 5.54 -27.69 -13.64
N ILE A 148 6.49 -26.94 -14.20
CA ILE A 148 6.90 -27.08 -15.61
C ILE A 148 7.34 -28.52 -15.92
N SER A 149 8.11 -29.14 -15.02
CA SER A 149 8.62 -30.50 -15.21
C SER A 149 7.53 -31.58 -15.21
N GLU A 150 6.36 -31.29 -14.62
CA GLU A 150 5.24 -32.23 -14.51
C GLU A 150 4.10 -31.93 -15.48
N MET A 151 4.06 -30.73 -16.07
CA MET A 151 3.09 -30.38 -17.12
C MET A 151 3.19 -31.34 -18.29
N ASN A 152 2.05 -31.80 -18.79
CA ASN A 152 1.92 -32.69 -19.94
C ASN A 152 0.57 -32.44 -20.65
N SER A 153 0.20 -33.24 -21.64
CA SER A 153 -1.06 -33.04 -22.38
C SER A 153 -2.30 -33.05 -21.48
N LEU A 154 -2.29 -33.82 -20.38
CA LEU A 154 -3.37 -33.86 -19.40
C LEU A 154 -3.56 -32.54 -18.66
N THR A 155 -2.61 -31.61 -18.74
CA THR A 155 -2.81 -30.23 -18.27
C THR A 155 -3.86 -29.47 -19.09
N PHE A 156 -4.10 -29.88 -20.34
CA PHE A 156 -4.96 -29.16 -21.28
C PHE A 156 -6.17 -29.99 -21.75
N THR A 157 -6.05 -31.31 -21.78
CA THR A 157 -7.13 -32.20 -22.22
C THR A 157 -6.95 -33.63 -21.71
N SER A 158 -8.07 -34.32 -21.42
CA SER A 158 -8.08 -35.75 -21.11
C SER A 158 -8.04 -36.65 -22.35
N GLY A 159 -8.21 -36.10 -23.55
CA GLY A 159 -8.15 -36.86 -24.80
C GLY A 159 -8.02 -35.99 -26.05
N TYR A 160 -7.36 -36.54 -27.06
CA TYR A 160 -7.17 -35.88 -28.34
C TYR A 160 -7.05 -36.89 -29.49
N ALA A 161 -7.29 -36.42 -30.70
CA ALA A 161 -7.08 -37.16 -31.94
C ALA A 161 -6.17 -36.35 -32.87
N LYS A 162 -5.33 -37.06 -33.64
CA LYS A 162 -4.50 -36.46 -34.68
C LYS A 162 -5.28 -36.39 -35.99
N LEU A 163 -5.34 -35.22 -36.60
CA LEU A 163 -5.94 -35.01 -37.92
C LEU A 163 -4.94 -35.31 -39.05
N SER A 164 -5.45 -35.39 -40.28
CA SER A 164 -4.67 -35.66 -41.49
C SER A 164 -3.63 -34.58 -41.80
N ASP A 165 -3.86 -33.33 -41.37
CA ASP A 165 -2.94 -32.21 -41.48
C ASP A 165 -1.81 -32.22 -40.41
N GLY A 166 -1.85 -33.19 -39.50
CA GLY A 166 -0.87 -33.35 -38.42
C GLY A 166 -1.20 -32.58 -37.14
N SER A 167 -2.27 -31.79 -37.12
CA SER A 167 -2.76 -31.09 -35.92
C SER A 167 -3.41 -32.06 -34.93
N TYR A 168 -3.50 -31.63 -33.66
CA TYR A 168 -4.12 -32.40 -32.59
C TYR A 168 -5.34 -31.65 -32.07
N HIS A 169 -6.51 -32.28 -32.18
CA HIS A 169 -7.79 -31.73 -31.73
C HIS A 169 -8.31 -32.49 -30.52
N ILE A 170 -9.03 -31.79 -29.65
CA ILE A 170 -9.65 -32.38 -28.47
C ILE A 170 -10.91 -33.14 -28.90
N ASN A 171 -10.90 -34.45 -28.71
CA ASN A 171 -12.00 -35.35 -29.10
C ASN A 171 -12.90 -35.76 -27.92
N VAL A 172 -12.75 -35.10 -26.78
CA VAL A 172 -13.56 -35.34 -25.58
C VAL A 172 -14.64 -34.26 -25.47
N PRO A 173 -15.93 -34.63 -25.34
CA PRO A 173 -17.00 -33.66 -25.14
C PRO A 173 -16.74 -32.77 -23.91
N GLY A 174 -16.91 -31.46 -24.07
CA GLY A 174 -16.67 -30.47 -23.00
C GLY A 174 -16.33 -29.08 -23.55
N ASN A 175 -15.86 -28.19 -22.69
CA ASN A 175 -15.61 -26.78 -23.01
C ASN A 175 -14.57 -26.55 -24.13
N ASN A 176 -13.68 -27.52 -24.37
CA ASN A 176 -12.63 -27.42 -25.37
C ASN A 176 -12.83 -28.40 -26.55
N TYR A 177 -14.01 -29.02 -26.67
CA TYR A 177 -14.29 -29.97 -27.75
C TYR A 177 -14.06 -29.33 -29.12
N ASP A 178 -13.41 -30.07 -30.01
CA ASP A 178 -13.05 -29.70 -31.39
C ASP A 178 -12.02 -28.55 -31.54
N LYS A 179 -11.60 -27.92 -30.44
CA LYS A 179 -10.47 -27.00 -30.45
C LYS A 179 -9.16 -27.78 -30.67
N THR A 180 -8.22 -27.12 -31.34
CA THR A 180 -6.82 -27.60 -31.37
C THR A 180 -6.20 -27.50 -29.97
N ILE A 181 -5.26 -28.39 -29.66
CA ILE A 181 -4.45 -28.28 -28.43
C ILE A 181 -3.69 -26.95 -28.39
N LEU A 182 -3.24 -26.45 -29.54
CA LEU A 182 -2.56 -25.17 -29.64
C LEU A 182 -3.45 -24.00 -29.18
N GLU A 183 -4.70 -23.94 -29.65
CA GLU A 183 -5.66 -22.91 -29.24
C GLU A 183 -5.91 -22.93 -27.73
N VAL A 184 -6.06 -24.12 -27.14
CA VAL A 184 -6.27 -24.27 -25.70
C VAL A 184 -5.04 -23.81 -24.90
N ILE A 185 -3.83 -24.19 -25.36
CA ILE A 185 -2.58 -23.72 -24.75
C ILE A 185 -2.46 -22.20 -24.85
N ASP A 186 -2.82 -21.61 -25.98
CA ASP A 186 -2.78 -20.16 -26.16
C ASP A 186 -3.79 -19.44 -25.27
N GLU A 187 -5.00 -19.98 -25.12
CA GLU A 187 -6.00 -19.48 -24.17
C GLU A 187 -5.50 -19.56 -22.73
N PHE A 188 -4.93 -20.70 -22.34
CA PHE A 188 -4.32 -20.90 -21.02
C PHE A 188 -3.17 -19.93 -20.75
N ALA A 189 -2.35 -19.60 -21.76
CA ALA A 189 -1.21 -18.70 -21.59
C ALA A 189 -1.59 -17.21 -21.50
N LYS A 190 -2.84 -16.82 -21.82
CA LYS A 190 -3.30 -15.41 -21.78
C LYS A 190 -3.08 -14.71 -20.42
N PRO A 191 -3.56 -15.24 -19.28
CA PRO A 191 -3.33 -14.60 -17.98
C PRO A 191 -1.83 -14.49 -17.65
N ILE A 192 -1.04 -15.54 -17.92
CA ILE A 192 0.41 -15.54 -17.69
C ILE A 192 1.09 -14.44 -18.52
N LYS A 193 0.74 -14.29 -19.80
CA LYS A 193 1.26 -13.22 -20.67
C LYS A 193 0.88 -11.82 -20.17
N LYS A 194 -0.28 -11.66 -19.53
CA LYS A 194 -0.69 -10.39 -18.91
C LYS A 194 0.17 -10.08 -17.70
N ASP A 195 0.35 -11.06 -16.81
CA ASP A 195 1.12 -10.92 -15.59
C ASP A 195 2.61 -10.71 -15.92
N GLU A 196 3.13 -11.38 -16.93
CA GLU A 196 4.50 -11.20 -17.42
C GLU A 196 4.78 -9.75 -17.86
N LYS A 197 3.85 -9.10 -18.54
CA LYS A 197 4.00 -7.69 -18.91
C LYS A 197 4.13 -6.80 -17.69
N LEU A 198 3.29 -7.04 -16.67
CA LEU A 198 3.30 -6.26 -15.43
C LEU A 198 4.61 -6.50 -14.66
N ILE A 199 5.04 -7.76 -14.50
CA ILE A 199 6.30 -8.12 -13.85
C ILE A 199 7.48 -7.44 -14.54
N ARG A 200 7.58 -7.54 -15.88
CA ARG A 200 8.70 -6.96 -16.65
C ARG A 200 8.73 -5.43 -16.62
N SER A 201 7.57 -4.79 -16.52
CA SER A 201 7.46 -3.33 -16.41
C SER A 201 7.76 -2.80 -15.00
N ASN A 202 7.82 -3.68 -14.00
CA ASN A 202 8.03 -3.30 -12.62
C ASN A 202 9.47 -2.83 -12.40
N LYS A 203 9.65 -1.72 -11.67
CA LYS A 203 10.98 -1.18 -11.30
C LYS A 203 11.83 -2.19 -10.52
N ASN A 204 11.21 -3.10 -9.78
CA ASN A 204 11.86 -4.12 -8.97
C ASN A 204 12.16 -5.41 -9.77
N PHE A 205 11.83 -5.48 -11.06
CA PHE A 205 12.08 -6.67 -11.89
C PHE A 205 13.55 -7.08 -11.91
N CYS A 206 14.47 -6.13 -11.78
CA CYS A 206 15.91 -6.39 -11.69
C CYS A 206 16.27 -7.40 -10.59
N LYS A 207 15.48 -7.50 -9.52
CA LYS A 207 15.67 -8.48 -8.42
C LYS A 207 15.58 -9.93 -8.90
N ILE A 208 14.74 -10.20 -9.90
CA ILE A 208 14.40 -11.56 -10.33
C ILE A 208 14.71 -11.83 -11.81
N GLN A 209 15.17 -10.82 -12.55
CA GLN A 209 15.24 -10.81 -14.01
C GLN A 209 15.91 -12.05 -14.61
N LEU A 210 17.06 -12.45 -14.07
CA LEU A 210 17.84 -13.56 -14.60
C LEU A 210 17.06 -14.87 -14.51
N GLU A 211 16.63 -15.23 -13.30
CA GLU A 211 15.94 -16.49 -13.06
C GLU A 211 14.54 -16.50 -13.67
N TYR A 212 13.83 -15.36 -13.61
CA TYR A 212 12.53 -15.22 -14.27
C TYR A 212 12.62 -15.50 -15.76
N ASN A 213 13.60 -14.92 -16.46
CA ASN A 213 13.78 -15.15 -17.89
C ASN A 213 14.11 -16.62 -18.19
N ARG A 214 14.91 -17.26 -17.33
CA ARG A 214 15.25 -18.68 -17.46
C ARG A 214 14.01 -19.56 -17.31
N VAL A 215 13.24 -19.38 -16.25
CA VAL A 215 12.02 -20.16 -15.96
C VAL A 215 10.96 -19.94 -17.04
N MET A 216 10.71 -18.70 -17.45
CA MET A 216 9.71 -18.42 -18.49
C MET A 216 10.12 -19.01 -19.86
N LYS A 217 11.41 -19.02 -20.19
CA LYS A 217 11.91 -19.71 -21.38
C LYS A 217 11.64 -21.22 -21.33
N LEU A 218 11.85 -21.86 -20.18
CA LEU A 218 11.54 -23.28 -19.98
C LEU A 218 10.04 -23.53 -20.09
N PHE A 219 9.21 -22.67 -19.49
CA PHE A 219 7.76 -22.75 -19.56
C PHE A 219 7.24 -22.71 -21.00
N TYR A 220 7.61 -21.68 -21.78
CA TYR A 220 7.15 -21.57 -23.17
C TYR A 220 7.68 -22.69 -24.06
N LYS A 221 8.90 -23.16 -23.82
CA LYS A 221 9.44 -24.34 -24.50
C LYS A 221 8.58 -25.57 -24.20
N ARG A 222 8.20 -25.80 -22.93
CA ARG A 222 7.37 -26.94 -22.55
C ARG A 222 5.99 -26.88 -23.19
N LEU A 223 5.36 -25.70 -23.23
CA LEU A 223 4.09 -25.50 -23.95
C LEU A 223 4.22 -25.84 -25.44
N SER A 224 5.28 -25.35 -26.10
CA SER A 224 5.53 -25.65 -27.51
C SER A 224 5.77 -27.14 -27.76
N ASP A 225 6.51 -27.81 -26.88
CA ASP A 225 6.76 -29.25 -26.95
C ASP A 225 5.45 -30.04 -26.88
N ILE A 226 4.55 -29.67 -25.96
CA ILE A 226 3.24 -30.32 -25.80
C ILE A 226 2.33 -30.04 -27.00
N ALA A 227 2.34 -28.82 -27.54
CA ALA A 227 1.55 -28.47 -28.72
C ALA A 227 1.96 -29.28 -29.97
N GLN A 228 3.26 -29.50 -30.15
CA GLN A 228 3.81 -30.23 -31.30
C GLN A 228 3.68 -31.75 -31.16
N ASN A 229 3.89 -32.27 -29.95
CA ASN A 229 3.77 -33.69 -29.66
C ASN A 229 3.18 -33.88 -28.26
N PRO A 230 1.84 -33.97 -28.14
CA PRO A 230 1.17 -34.14 -26.85
C PRO A 230 1.58 -35.43 -26.10
N MET A 231 2.09 -36.44 -26.82
CA MET A 231 2.61 -37.67 -26.22
C MET A 231 4.04 -37.54 -25.67
N LYS A 232 4.72 -36.41 -25.89
CA LYS A 232 6.11 -36.20 -25.46
C LYS A 232 6.22 -36.09 -23.94
N GLN A 233 6.69 -37.18 -23.34
CA GLN A 233 7.14 -37.21 -21.95
C GLN A 233 8.56 -36.68 -21.84
N LEU A 234 8.86 -36.01 -20.73
CA LEU A 234 10.23 -35.61 -20.41
C LEU A 234 10.99 -36.82 -19.88
N THR A 235 12.25 -36.96 -20.30
CA THR A 235 13.17 -37.92 -19.71
C THR A 235 13.58 -37.50 -18.29
N ALA A 236 14.09 -38.43 -17.49
CA ALA A 236 14.56 -38.13 -16.14
C ALA A 236 15.67 -37.05 -16.13
N GLU A 237 16.57 -37.08 -17.13
CA GLU A 237 17.61 -36.07 -17.30
C GLU A 237 17.05 -34.69 -17.65
N GLU A 238 16.02 -34.61 -18.49
CA GLU A 238 15.37 -33.34 -18.81
C GLU A 238 14.64 -32.75 -17.61
N ILE A 239 13.98 -33.60 -16.81
CA ILE A 239 13.35 -33.19 -15.55
C ILE A 239 14.40 -32.64 -14.58
N ASP A 240 15.52 -33.35 -14.40
CA ASP A 240 16.61 -32.90 -13.53
C ASP A 240 17.19 -31.55 -13.99
N ARG A 241 17.43 -31.36 -15.29
CA ARG A 241 17.91 -30.07 -15.84
C ARG A 241 16.91 -28.92 -15.65
N ILE A 242 15.62 -29.21 -15.60
CA ILE A 242 14.58 -28.21 -15.32
C ILE A 242 14.57 -27.88 -13.83
N ILE A 243 14.61 -28.88 -12.94
CA ILE A 243 14.49 -28.69 -11.49
C ILE A 243 15.77 -28.11 -10.89
N ASN A 244 16.92 -28.61 -11.35
CA ASN A 244 18.28 -28.27 -10.91
C ASN A 244 19.05 -27.55 -12.03
N PRO A 245 18.67 -26.30 -12.33
CA PRO A 245 19.36 -25.48 -13.29
C PRO A 245 20.82 -25.24 -12.86
N MET A 246 21.79 -25.84 -13.58
CA MET A 246 23.21 -25.47 -13.47
C MET A 246 23.45 -23.99 -13.79
#